data_AF-A0A090FBL5-F1
#
_entry.id   AF-A0A090FBL5-F1
#
_cell.length_a   1.000
_cell.length_b   1.000
_cell.length_c   1.000
_cell.angle_alpha   90.00
_cell.angle_beta   90.00
_cell.angle_gamma   90.00
#
_symmetry.space_group_name_H-M   'P 1'
#
loop_
_entity.id
_entity.type
_entity.pdbx_description
1 polymer ?
#
loop_
_entity_poly.entity_id
_entity_poly.type
_entity_poly.pdbx_seq_one_letter_code
_entity_poly.pdbx_strand_id
1 'polypeptide(L)'
;MIAGRLRECLKSLRWDAGDLAQELGCSRTDATRWIEGRAPVPLAVAAWIEALAKAHRALPPPRLRQQISATHTTPAGAVVVHAFPAISQSRPHGVVLQPPYPRRHMLAGGLRPGTVGIHPKEDPDHEPRPL
;
A
#
# COMPACT_ATOMS: atom_id res chain seq x y z
N MET A 1 -26.92 -0.19 21.08
CA MET A 1 -26.60 -1.62 20.85
C MET A 1 -26.31 -2.30 22.17
N ILE A 2 -26.81 -3.51 22.41
CA ILE A 2 -26.51 -4.29 23.63
C ILE A 2 -25.19 -5.06 23.49
N ALA A 3 -24.50 -5.33 24.61
CA ALA A 3 -23.21 -6.02 24.63
C ALA A 3 -23.24 -7.40 23.93
N GLY A 4 -24.34 -8.15 24.07
CA GLY A 4 -24.52 -9.43 23.38
C GLY A 4 -24.48 -9.29 21.85
N ARG A 5 -25.08 -8.22 21.31
CA ARG A 5 -25.07 -7.94 19.87
C ARG A 5 -23.70 -7.49 19.39
N LEU A 6 -22.99 -6.68 20.20
CA LEU A 6 -21.61 -6.28 19.90
C LEU A 6 -20.71 -7.51 19.79
N ARG A 7 -20.78 -8.42 20.77
CA ARG A 7 -20.01 -9.69 20.75
C ARG A 7 -20.27 -10.51 19.50
N GLU A 8 -21.53 -10.61 19.08
CA GLU A 8 -21.90 -11.36 17.86
C GLU A 8 -21.31 -10.72 16.59
N CYS A 9 -21.32 -9.39 16.51
CA CYS A 9 -20.71 -8.67 15.39
C CYS A 9 -19.19 -8.91 15.35
N LEU A 10 -18.50 -8.78 16.49
CA LEU A 10 -17.06 -9.00 16.59
C LEU A 10 -16.67 -10.46 16.26
N LYS A 11 -17.46 -11.45 16.70
CA LYS A 11 -17.26 -12.86 16.32
C LYS A 11 -17.31 -13.05 14.80
N SER A 12 -18.25 -12.40 14.12
CA SER A 12 -18.34 -12.51 12.65
C SER A 12 -17.15 -11.89 11.93
N LEU A 13 -16.52 -10.89 12.54
CA LEU A 13 -15.28 -10.26 12.07
C LEU A 13 -14.01 -11.00 12.54
N ARG A 14 -14.16 -11.97 13.45
CA ARG A 14 -13.07 -12.66 14.16
C ARG A 14 -12.17 -11.70 14.97
N TRP A 15 -12.74 -10.61 15.46
CA TRP A 15 -12.04 -9.60 16.26
C TRP A 15 -12.20 -9.84 17.76
N ASP A 16 -11.16 -9.51 18.52
CA ASP A 16 -11.19 -9.43 19.98
C ASP A 16 -11.25 -7.98 20.51
N ALA A 17 -11.21 -7.82 21.84
CA ALA A 17 -11.27 -6.50 22.47
C ALA A 17 -10.04 -5.62 22.19
N GLY A 18 -8.87 -6.23 21.99
CA GLY A 18 -7.63 -5.59 21.56
C GLY A 18 -7.72 -5.12 20.12
N ASP A 19 -8.20 -5.95 19.19
CA ASP A 19 -8.40 -5.55 17.79
C ASP A 19 -9.36 -4.36 17.68
N LEU A 20 -10.48 -4.42 18.42
CA LEU A 20 -11.43 -3.32 18.49
C LEU A 20 -10.81 -2.03 19.04
N ALA A 21 -10.00 -2.15 20.09
CA ALA A 21 -9.34 -1.01 20.72
C ALA A 21 -8.30 -0.39 19.79
N GLN A 22 -7.54 -1.23 19.07
CA GLN A 22 -6.55 -0.80 18.09
C GLN A 22 -7.21 -0.04 16.93
N GLU A 23 -8.31 -0.58 16.37
CA GLU A 23 -8.99 0.05 15.24
C GLU A 23 -9.68 1.37 15.62
N LEU A 24 -10.18 1.48 16.85
CA LEU A 24 -10.79 2.70 17.37
C LEU A 24 -9.79 3.69 17.96
N GLY A 25 -8.52 3.29 18.13
CA GLY A 25 -7.52 4.08 18.86
C GLY A 25 -7.90 4.33 20.34
N CYS A 26 -8.67 3.44 20.96
CA CYS A 26 -9.13 3.57 22.34
C CYS A 26 -8.41 2.57 23.28
N SER A 27 -8.67 2.68 24.58
CA SER A 27 -8.06 1.76 25.54
C SER A 27 -8.70 0.35 25.45
N ARG A 28 -7.88 -0.70 25.60
CA ARG A 28 -8.37 -2.08 25.65
C ARG A 28 -9.38 -2.29 26.77
N THR A 29 -9.23 -1.57 27.88
CA THR A 29 -10.14 -1.62 29.02
C THR A 29 -11.53 -1.10 28.66
N ASP A 30 -11.63 -0.01 27.90
CA ASP A 30 -12.92 0.53 27.46
C ASP A 30 -13.63 -0.41 26.49
N ALA A 31 -12.89 -0.94 25.50
CA ALA A 31 -13.40 -1.96 24.59
C ALA A 31 -13.91 -3.20 25.34
N THR A 32 -13.17 -3.66 26.36
CA THR A 32 -13.56 -4.80 27.20
C THR A 32 -14.84 -4.50 27.99
N ARG A 33 -14.95 -3.30 28.59
CA ARG A 33 -16.15 -2.89 29.33
C ARG A 33 -17.39 -2.85 28.44
N TRP A 34 -17.26 -2.41 27.19
CA TRP A 34 -18.35 -2.45 26.19
C TRP A 34 -18.76 -3.88 25.85
N ILE A 35 -17.79 -4.77 25.64
CA ILE A 35 -18.00 -6.19 25.30
C ILE A 35 -18.65 -6.97 26.46
N GLU A 36 -18.26 -6.68 27.69
CA GLU A 36 -18.83 -7.27 28.89
C GLU A 36 -20.16 -6.65 29.30
N GLY A 37 -20.52 -5.49 28.73
CA GLY A 37 -21.72 -4.74 29.11
C GLY A 37 -21.60 -3.98 30.42
N ARG A 38 -20.38 -3.79 30.93
CA ARG A 38 -20.09 -2.95 32.11
C ARG A 38 -20.14 -1.44 31.78
N ALA A 39 -20.08 -1.09 30.50
CA ALA A 39 -20.26 0.28 30.03
C ALA A 39 -21.15 0.30 28.77
N PRO A 40 -21.96 1.35 28.59
CA PRO A 40 -22.72 1.53 27.36
C PRO A 40 -21.78 1.75 26.17
N VAL A 41 -22.08 1.11 25.05
CA VAL A 41 -21.34 1.29 23.79
C VAL A 41 -21.74 2.63 23.17
N PRO A 42 -20.79 3.50 22.81
CA PRO A 42 -21.09 4.73 22.08
C PRO A 42 -21.87 4.44 20.79
N LEU A 43 -22.91 5.24 20.51
CA LEU A 43 -23.83 4.98 19.39
C LEU A 43 -23.09 4.93 18.04
N ALA A 44 -22.13 5.83 17.82
CA ALA A 44 -21.34 5.86 16.59
C ALA A 44 -20.51 4.57 16.41
N VAL A 45 -19.85 4.10 17.47
CA VAL A 45 -19.08 2.84 17.45
C VAL A 45 -20.00 1.66 17.17
N ALA A 46 -21.16 1.61 17.82
CA ALA A 46 -22.15 0.56 17.58
C ALA A 46 -22.62 0.53 16.13
N ALA A 47 -23.00 1.69 15.58
CA ALA A 47 -23.47 1.78 14.18
C ALA A 47 -22.38 1.37 13.20
N TRP A 48 -21.13 1.79 13.44
CA TRP A 48 -19.99 1.46 12.60
C TRP A 48 -19.66 -0.05 12.62
N ILE A 49 -19.59 -0.68 13.79
CA ILE A 49 -19.36 -2.14 13.90
C ILE A 49 -20.48 -2.95 13.25
N GLU A 50 -21.73 -2.50 13.38
CA GLU A 50 -22.86 -3.15 12.70
C GLU A 50 -22.75 -3.07 11.17
N ALA A 51 -22.34 -1.92 10.64
CA ALA A 51 -22.14 -1.74 9.21
C ALA A 51 -20.99 -2.63 8.71
N LEU A 52 -19.90 -2.72 9.46
CA LEU A 52 -18.76 -3.57 9.12
C LEU A 52 -19.13 -5.06 9.12
N ALA A 53 -19.85 -5.51 10.15
CA ALA A 53 -20.35 -6.90 10.21
C ALA A 53 -21.33 -7.22 9.07
N LYS A 54 -22.18 -6.27 8.67
CA LYS A 54 -23.06 -6.43 7.49
C LYS A 54 -22.26 -6.53 6.19
N ALA A 55 -21.27 -5.66 6.00
CA ALA A 55 -20.42 -5.67 4.81
C ALA A 55 -19.62 -6.97 4.70
N HIS A 56 -19.03 -7.44 5.81
CA HIS A 56 -18.29 -8.70 5.86
C HIS A 56 -19.15 -9.92 5.48
N ARG A 57 -20.44 -9.92 5.87
CA ARG A 57 -21.38 -10.98 5.48
C ARG A 57 -21.83 -10.89 4.02
N ALA A 58 -21.90 -9.67 3.47
CA ALA A 58 -22.35 -9.45 2.10
C ALA A 58 -21.26 -9.75 1.05
N LEU A 59 -19.99 -9.68 1.43
CA LEU A 59 -18.86 -9.87 0.54
C LEU A 59 -18.40 -11.34 0.56
N PRO A 60 -18.65 -12.13 -0.49
CA PRO A 60 -18.10 -13.48 -0.58
C PRO A 60 -16.57 -13.42 -0.65
N PRO A 61 -15.85 -14.41 -0.10
CA PRO A 61 -14.41 -14.48 -0.22
C PRO A 61 -14.01 -14.46 -1.70
N PRO A 62 -12.98 -13.70 -2.09
CA PRO A 62 -12.53 -13.65 -3.47
C PRO A 62 -12.16 -15.07 -3.90
N ARG A 63 -12.76 -15.54 -5.00
CA ARG A 63 -12.31 -16.78 -5.63
C ARG A 63 -10.93 -16.48 -6.22
N LEU A 64 -9.89 -16.80 -5.48
CA LEU A 64 -8.55 -16.91 -6.03
C LEU A 64 -8.66 -17.94 -7.14
N ARG A 65 -8.70 -17.49 -8.40
CA ARG A 65 -8.62 -18.39 -9.55
C ARG A 65 -7.35 -19.18 -9.29
N GLN A 66 -7.49 -20.47 -8.99
CA GLN A 66 -6.38 -21.39 -9.07
C GLN A 66 -5.87 -21.19 -10.49
N GLN A 67 -4.70 -20.55 -10.61
CA GLN A 67 -4.02 -20.43 -11.88
C GLN A 67 -3.66 -21.88 -12.18
N ILE A 68 -4.57 -22.56 -12.88
CA ILE A 68 -4.26 -23.82 -13.52
C ILE A 68 -3.06 -23.42 -14.37
N SER A 69 -1.90 -23.93 -14.01
CA SER A 69 -0.76 -23.99 -14.90
C SER A 69 -1.25 -24.78 -16.11
N ALA A 70 -1.92 -24.08 -17.02
CA ALA A 70 -2.14 -24.54 -18.35
C ALA A 70 -0.75 -24.53 -18.94
N THR A 71 -0.04 -25.65 -18.78
CA THR A 71 0.97 -26.08 -19.73
C THR A 71 0.24 -26.17 -21.05
N HIS A 72 0.11 -25.02 -21.72
CA HIS A 72 -0.40 -24.93 -23.07
C HIS A 72 0.74 -25.43 -23.95
N THR A 73 0.94 -26.74 -23.98
CA THR A 73 1.61 -27.40 -25.10
C THR A 73 0.65 -27.30 -26.28
N THR A 74 0.64 -26.14 -26.93
CA THR A 74 0.12 -26.02 -28.30
C THR A 74 1.14 -26.68 -29.20
N PRO A 75 0.79 -27.69 -30.02
CA PRO A 75 1.58 -27.95 -31.20
C PRO A 75 1.42 -26.73 -32.10
N ALA A 76 2.55 -26.15 -32.50
CA ALA A 76 2.64 -25.01 -33.39
C ALA A 76 1.98 -25.33 -34.74
N GLY A 77 0.67 -25.08 -34.85
CA GLY A 77 -0.01 -24.89 -36.12
C GLY A 77 0.23 -23.45 -36.57
N ALA A 78 1.01 -23.28 -37.64
CA ALA A 78 1.32 -21.99 -38.22
C ALA A 78 0.02 -21.21 -38.52
N VAL A 79 -0.21 -20.12 -37.78
CA VAL A 79 -1.24 -19.15 -38.11
C VAL A 79 -0.70 -18.28 -39.24
N VAL A 80 -1.20 -18.50 -40.45
CA VAL A 80 -0.97 -17.62 -41.60
C VAL A 80 -1.71 -16.31 -41.33
N VAL A 81 -0.96 -15.27 -40.99
CA VAL A 81 -1.49 -13.91 -40.91
C VAL A 81 -1.57 -13.36 -42.32
N HIS A 82 -2.78 -13.28 -42.87
CA HIS A 82 -3.01 -12.53 -44.10
C HIS A 82 -2.93 -11.03 -43.79
N ALA A 83 -1.82 -10.40 -44.20
CA ALA A 83 -1.69 -8.95 -44.17
C ALA A 83 -2.71 -8.33 -45.13
N PHE A 84 -3.67 -7.58 -44.57
CA PHE A 84 -4.56 -6.74 -45.38
C PHE A 84 -3.75 -5.57 -45.98
N PRO A 85 -3.95 -5.25 -47.27
CA PRO A 85 -3.26 -4.14 -47.90
C PRO A 85 -3.66 -2.81 -47.24
N ALA A 86 -2.66 -1.99 -47.00
CA ALA A 86 -2.72 -0.74 -46.26
C ALA A 86 -3.80 0.20 -46.80
N ILE A 87 -4.81 0.49 -45.95
CA ILE A 87 -5.54 1.74 -46.05
C ILE A 87 -4.65 2.78 -45.36
N SER A 88 -4.15 3.74 -46.15
CA SER A 88 -3.30 4.84 -45.72
C SER A 88 -3.81 5.45 -44.41
N GLN A 89 -3.01 5.33 -43.35
CA GLN A 89 -3.29 5.97 -42.08
C GLN A 89 -3.33 7.48 -42.28
N SER A 90 -4.52 8.07 -42.19
CA SER A 90 -4.66 9.50 -41.97
C SER A 90 -4.13 9.80 -40.58
N ARG A 91 -2.98 10.47 -40.55
CA ARG A 91 -2.21 10.90 -39.37
C ARG A 91 -3.13 11.61 -38.36
N PRO A 92 -3.42 11.05 -37.17
CA PRO A 92 -4.04 11.84 -36.12
C PRO A 92 -2.98 12.82 -35.62
N HIS A 93 -3.29 14.12 -35.69
CA HIS A 93 -2.45 15.17 -35.13
C HIS A 93 -2.16 14.85 -33.65
N GLY A 94 -0.89 14.61 -33.34
CA GLY A 94 -0.46 14.31 -31.99
C GLY A 94 -0.75 15.49 -31.08
N VAL A 95 -1.64 15.29 -30.11
CA VAL A 95 -1.76 16.19 -28.98
C VAL A 95 -0.52 15.98 -28.11
N VAL A 96 0.41 16.93 -28.16
CA VAL A 96 1.56 16.98 -27.26
C VAL A 96 1.04 17.41 -25.89
N LEU A 97 0.81 16.45 -24.99
CA LEU A 97 0.65 16.73 -23.57
C LEU A 97 2.01 17.15 -23.00
N GLN A 98 2.25 18.45 -22.88
CA GLN A 98 3.35 18.96 -22.07
C GLN A 98 3.03 18.71 -20.58
N PRO A 99 3.89 18.01 -19.83
CA PRO A 99 3.77 17.95 -18.38
C PRO A 99 4.11 19.32 -17.76
N PRO A 100 3.41 19.76 -16.70
CA PRO A 100 3.52 21.11 -16.13
C PRO A 100 4.78 21.33 -15.27
N TYR A 101 5.76 20.42 -15.32
CA TYR A 101 6.98 20.52 -14.52
C TYR A 101 8.24 20.45 -15.41
N PRO A 102 9.26 21.26 -15.13
CA PRO A 102 10.46 21.32 -15.95
C PRO A 102 11.29 20.04 -15.82
N ARG A 103 11.60 19.45 -16.98
CA ARG A 103 12.47 18.28 -17.10
C ARG A 103 13.90 18.70 -16.81
N ARG A 104 14.48 18.28 -15.67
CA ARG A 104 15.89 18.50 -15.36
C ARG A 104 16.77 17.81 -16.41
N HIS A 105 17.54 18.59 -17.16
CA HIS A 105 18.62 18.09 -17.99
C HIS A 105 19.81 17.77 -17.09
N MET A 106 20.22 16.49 -17.04
CA MET A 106 21.54 16.13 -16.50
C MET A 106 22.58 16.55 -17.55
N LEU A 107 23.34 17.60 -17.23
CA LEU A 107 24.50 18.02 -18.00
C LEU A 107 25.59 16.95 -17.89
N ALA A 108 25.90 16.35 -19.04
CA ALA A 108 27.19 15.78 -19.31
C ALA A 108 28.26 16.88 -19.16
N GLY A 109 29.26 16.65 -18.33
CA GLY A 109 30.39 17.57 -18.14
C GLY A 109 31.57 16.80 -17.57
N GLY A 110 32.46 16.37 -18.44
CA GLY A 110 33.79 15.90 -18.04
C GLY A 110 34.68 17.05 -17.61
N LEU A 111 35.67 16.75 -16.75
CA LEU A 111 37.09 17.14 -16.83
C LEU A 111 37.80 16.68 -15.54
N ARG A 112 38.93 15.97 -15.68
CA ARG A 112 39.99 15.96 -14.64
C ARG A 112 40.73 17.31 -14.69
N PRO A 113 41.39 17.77 -13.61
CA PRO A 113 42.79 17.39 -13.38
C PRO A 113 43.16 17.18 -11.89
N GLY A 114 44.27 16.47 -11.66
CA GLY A 114 44.94 16.39 -10.36
C GLY A 114 45.95 17.52 -10.14
N THR A 115 46.42 17.68 -8.89
CA THR A 115 47.84 17.78 -8.48
C THR A 115 47.91 18.09 -6.97
N VAL A 116 48.86 17.42 -6.33
CA VAL A 116 49.26 17.42 -4.92
C VAL A 116 49.89 18.77 -4.49
N GLY A 117 49.68 19.15 -3.23
CA GLY A 117 50.44 20.18 -2.50
C GLY A 117 50.02 20.20 -1.02
N ILE A 118 50.63 19.36 -0.17
CA ILE A 118 51.65 19.72 0.86
C ILE A 118 51.05 20.32 2.16
N HIS A 119 51.17 19.53 3.25
CA HIS A 119 51.06 19.84 4.71
C HIS A 119 52.06 20.97 5.11
N PRO A 120 52.19 21.49 6.37
CA PRO A 120 51.57 21.11 7.65
C PRO A 120 51.14 22.31 8.53
N LYS A 121 50.43 22.07 9.65
CA LYS A 121 50.76 22.69 10.95
C LYS A 121 49.88 22.14 12.11
N GLU A 122 50.53 21.34 12.97
CA GLU A 122 50.48 21.33 14.45
C GLU A 122 49.14 21.00 15.17
N ASP A 123 49.01 19.73 15.56
CA ASP A 123 48.63 19.30 16.93
C ASP A 123 49.78 19.72 17.89
N PRO A 124 49.58 19.96 19.21
CA PRO A 124 48.94 18.96 20.07
C PRO A 124 48.11 19.48 21.26
N ASP A 125 47.53 18.51 21.97
CA ASP A 125 47.12 18.52 23.38
C ASP A 125 45.72 19.06 23.69
N HIS A 126 44.75 18.16 23.91
CA HIS A 126 44.51 17.58 25.25
C HIS A 126 43.30 16.60 25.19
N GLU A 127 43.54 15.30 25.33
CA GLU A 127 42.56 14.36 25.95
C GLU A 127 42.67 14.51 27.49
N PRO A 128 41.72 14.06 28.34
CA PRO A 128 40.58 13.18 28.10
C PRO A 128 39.24 13.58 28.78
N ARG A 129 38.15 12.85 28.46
CA ARG A 129 36.96 12.63 29.32
C ARG A 129 37.39 12.17 30.74
N PRO A 130 36.59 12.23 31.84
CA PRO A 130 35.13 11.97 31.91
C PRO A 130 34.33 12.73 33.02
N LEU A 131 33.00 12.65 32.97
CA LEU A 131 32.07 12.11 34.00
C LEU A 131 30.61 12.33 33.55
#